data_AF-A0A7K7VJE2-F1
#
_entry.id   AF-A0A7K7VJE2-F1
#
_cell.length_a   1.000
_cell.length_b   1.000
_cell.length_c   1.000
_cell.angle_alpha   90.00
_cell.angle_beta   90.00
_cell.angle_gamma   90.00
#
_symmetry.space_group_name_H-M   'P 1'
#
loop_
_entity.id
_entity.type
_entity.pdbx_description
1 polymer ?
#
loop_
_entity_poly.entity_id
_entity_poly.type
_entity_poly.pdbx_seq_one_letter_code
_entity_poly.pdbx_strand_id
1 'polypeptide(L)'
;TLRRWVSLSSLLSAAAVERLQPESGQICAFAEVLPARPGRLGAERARQNLPPYDAGCASYAEGLARLPAMRPRPGTAIRFTELPAQTFPEGASPQEITRHSMDLSYALDTVLGERYAGQPRGLLAELQFAFICFLIGNVYDAFEHWKRLLNILCRSEDAMRRYQDLYTSLISVLYHQLNEIPADFFVDIVSQDNFLTSTLQVFFSSICNADVDRTLRKKAEKFKAHLTKKFKWDFEAEPEDCAPVVVELPEGVQVD
;
A
#
# COMPACT_ATOMS: atom_id res chain seq x y z
N THR A 1 -11.96 21.85 8.32
CA THR A 1 -13.34 22.05 8.83
C THR A 1 -14.02 20.70 8.96
N LEU A 2 -15.04 20.57 9.83
CA LEU A 2 -15.76 19.32 10.11
C LEU A 2 -16.14 18.51 8.86
N ARG A 3 -16.55 19.18 7.78
CA ARG A 3 -16.90 18.53 6.50
C ARG A 3 -15.75 17.71 5.90
N ARG A 4 -14.51 18.23 5.95
CA ARG A 4 -13.33 17.50 5.44
C ARG A 4 -13.06 16.25 6.27
N TRP A 5 -13.15 16.37 7.59
CA TRP A 5 -13.00 15.23 8.50
C TRP A 5 -14.05 14.15 8.21
N VAL A 6 -15.32 14.54 8.05
CA VAL A 6 -16.41 13.62 7.71
C VAL A 6 -16.15 12.92 6.36
N SER A 7 -15.65 13.65 5.36
CA SER A 7 -15.29 13.05 4.07
C SER A 7 -14.18 12.00 4.19
N LEU A 8 -13.14 12.27 4.99
CA LEU A 8 -12.00 11.36 5.21
C LEU A 8 -12.33 10.13 6.07
N SER A 9 -13.35 10.23 6.93
CA SER A 9 -13.72 9.19 7.91
C SER A 9 -15.11 8.60 7.66
N SER A 10 -15.70 8.84 6.49
CA SER A 10 -17.10 8.50 6.19
C SER A 10 -17.46 7.02 6.29
N LEU A 11 -16.48 6.11 6.16
CA LEU A 11 -16.67 4.66 6.26
C LEU A 11 -16.13 4.09 7.57
N LEU A 12 -15.51 4.92 8.42
CA LEU A 12 -14.99 4.52 9.72
C LEU A 12 -16.14 4.43 10.73
N SER A 13 -16.49 3.20 11.11
CA SER A 13 -17.36 2.93 12.25
C SER A 13 -16.54 2.77 13.53
N ALA A 14 -17.18 2.94 14.69
CA ALA A 14 -16.54 2.67 15.98
C ALA A 14 -15.98 1.24 16.05
N ALA A 15 -16.72 0.25 15.53
CA ALA A 15 -16.26 -1.14 15.44
C ALA A 15 -15.03 -1.32 14.53
N ALA A 16 -14.94 -0.58 13.42
CA ALA A 16 -13.78 -0.62 12.54
C ALA A 16 -12.54 -0.04 13.25
N VAL A 17 -12.69 1.10 13.94
CA VAL A 17 -11.60 1.72 14.72
C VAL A 17 -11.19 0.79 15.86
N GLU A 18 -12.14 0.22 16.60
CA GLU A 18 -11.85 -0.69 17.71
C GLU A 18 -11.09 -1.91 17.25
N ARG A 19 -11.40 -2.46 16.07
CA ARG A 19 -10.67 -3.59 15.48
C ARG A 19 -9.24 -3.22 15.08
N LEU A 20 -9.04 -2.05 14.46
CA LEU A 20 -7.77 -1.64 13.85
C LEU A 20 -6.79 -0.98 14.84
N GLN A 21 -7.28 -0.24 15.82
CA GLN A 21 -6.43 0.50 16.76
C GLN A 21 -5.51 -0.45 17.55
N PRO A 22 -4.33 -0.02 18.01
CA PRO A 22 -3.49 -0.82 18.90
C PRO A 22 -4.20 -1.23 20.19
N GLU A 23 -3.77 -2.31 20.85
CA GLU A 23 -4.30 -2.72 22.16
C GLU A 23 -4.04 -1.66 23.24
N SER A 24 -2.95 -0.90 23.10
CA SER A 24 -2.64 0.25 23.95
C SER A 24 -3.62 1.41 23.80
N GLY A 25 -4.42 1.44 22.72
CA GLY A 25 -5.27 2.58 22.35
C GLY A 25 -4.47 3.82 21.90
N GLN A 26 -3.15 3.73 21.77
CA GLN A 26 -2.27 4.84 21.40
C GLN A 26 -1.60 4.58 20.07
N ILE A 27 -1.67 5.56 19.18
CA ILE A 27 -1.00 5.54 17.87
C ILE A 27 0.17 6.53 17.96
N CYS A 28 1.38 6.05 17.66
CA CYS A 28 2.60 6.84 17.71
C CYS A 28 3.30 6.80 16.35
N ALA A 29 3.89 7.94 15.96
CA ALA A 29 4.65 8.06 14.70
C ALA A 29 5.83 7.08 14.62
N PHE A 30 6.45 6.80 15.78
CA PHE A 30 7.58 5.89 15.89
C PHE A 30 7.18 4.65 16.69
N ALA A 31 7.59 3.48 16.19
CA ALA A 31 7.42 2.23 16.91
C ALA A 31 8.24 2.25 18.21
N GLU A 32 7.56 2.06 19.34
CA GLU A 32 8.24 1.85 20.61
C GLU A 32 8.92 0.48 20.56
N VAL A 33 10.25 0.47 20.68
CA VAL A 33 11.05 -0.76 20.61
C VAL A 33 11.69 -1.08 21.95
N LEU A 34 11.56 -2.34 22.35
CA LEU A 34 12.15 -2.90 23.55
C LEU A 34 13.26 -3.89 23.17
N PRO A 35 14.36 -3.97 23.94
CA PRO A 35 15.38 -4.97 23.69
C PRO A 35 14.79 -6.37 23.93
N ALA A 36 15.03 -7.30 23.00
CA ALA A 36 14.54 -8.67 23.05
C ALA A 36 15.09 -9.44 24.28
N ARG A 37 16.20 -8.96 24.85
CA ARG A 37 16.78 -9.45 26.08
C ARG A 37 17.03 -8.28 27.02
N PRO A 38 16.69 -8.37 28.32
CA PRO A 38 17.15 -7.41 29.30
C PRO A 38 18.69 -7.45 29.39
N GLY A 39 19.32 -6.29 29.61
CA GLY A 39 20.78 -6.22 29.65
C GLY A 39 21.37 -4.82 29.58
N ARG A 40 20.85 -3.87 30.37
CA ARG A 40 21.45 -2.51 30.46
C ARG A 40 22.70 -2.45 31.35
N LEU A 41 22.98 -3.48 32.16
CA LEU A 41 24.08 -3.49 33.14
C LEU A 41 25.09 -4.63 32.91
N GLY A 42 26.36 -4.35 33.24
CA GLY A 42 27.54 -5.16 32.89
C GLY A 42 27.50 -6.63 33.32
N ALA A 43 26.83 -6.98 34.43
CA ALA A 43 26.74 -8.35 34.90
C ALA A 43 25.93 -9.28 33.96
N GLU A 44 24.91 -8.75 33.28
CA GLU A 44 24.11 -9.52 32.32
C GLU A 44 24.79 -9.61 30.94
N ARG A 45 25.60 -8.62 30.56
CA ARG A 45 26.40 -8.66 29.31
C ARG A 45 27.53 -9.69 29.38
N ALA A 46 28.16 -9.82 30.55
CA ALA A 46 29.14 -10.87 30.80
C ALA A 46 28.54 -12.28 30.65
N ARG A 47 27.29 -12.49 31.12
CA ARG A 47 26.54 -13.76 30.92
C ARG A 47 26.20 -14.03 29.45
N GLN A 48 26.15 -12.98 28.62
CA GLN A 48 25.83 -13.05 27.20
C GLN A 48 27.09 -13.15 26.31
N ASN A 49 28.29 -13.26 26.90
CA ASN A 49 29.57 -13.30 26.19
C ASN A 49 29.74 -12.14 25.18
N LEU A 50 29.16 -10.98 25.48
CA LEU A 50 29.28 -9.81 24.61
C LEU A 50 30.66 -9.16 24.81
N PRO A 51 31.37 -8.82 23.71
CA PRO A 51 32.66 -8.15 23.82
C PRO A 51 32.52 -6.75 24.44
N PRO A 52 33.63 -6.20 24.98
CA PRO A 52 33.70 -4.81 25.44
C PRO A 52 33.19 -3.80 24.41
N TYR A 53 32.65 -2.66 24.85
CA TYR A 53 32.08 -1.64 23.96
C TYR A 53 33.12 -1.03 23.00
N ASP A 54 34.38 -1.01 23.39
CA ASP A 54 35.53 -0.49 22.67
C ASP A 54 36.21 -1.53 21.76
N ALA A 55 35.75 -2.79 21.80
CA ALA A 55 36.25 -3.82 20.90
C ALA A 55 35.78 -3.52 19.46
N GLY A 56 36.72 -3.22 18.57
CA GLY A 56 36.45 -3.10 17.15
C GLY A 56 35.77 -4.35 16.57
N CYS A 57 35.02 -4.16 15.49
CA CYS A 57 34.47 -5.27 14.70
C CYS A 57 35.47 -5.59 13.58
N ALA A 58 35.82 -6.86 13.39
CA ALA A 58 36.70 -7.28 12.30
C ALA A 58 35.97 -7.29 10.95
N SER A 59 34.64 -7.30 10.96
CA SER A 59 33.81 -7.25 9.75
C SER A 59 32.46 -6.55 9.99
N TYR A 60 31.79 -6.17 8.90
CA TYR A 60 30.43 -5.63 8.93
C TYR A 60 29.42 -6.63 9.49
N ALA A 61 29.53 -7.92 9.10
CA ALA A 61 28.65 -8.98 9.58
C ALA A 61 28.76 -9.19 11.10
N GLU A 62 29.98 -9.11 11.63
CA GLU A 62 30.20 -9.15 13.08
C GLU A 62 29.60 -7.91 13.78
N GLY A 63 29.73 -6.73 13.17
CA GLY A 63 29.10 -5.51 13.66
C GLY A 63 27.58 -5.63 13.79
N LEU A 64 26.91 -6.14 12.74
CA LEU A 64 25.48 -6.43 12.76
C LEU A 64 25.09 -7.46 13.84
N ALA A 65 25.86 -8.54 13.98
CA ALA A 65 25.59 -9.57 14.98
C ALA A 65 25.73 -9.07 16.43
N ARG A 66 26.53 -8.02 16.66
CA ARG A 66 26.72 -7.40 17.98
C ARG A 66 25.63 -6.38 18.35
N LEU A 67 24.81 -5.93 17.38
CA LEU A 67 23.74 -4.97 17.67
C LEU A 67 22.67 -5.60 18.57
N PRO A 68 22.11 -4.85 19.54
CA PRO A 68 20.99 -5.34 20.34
C PRO A 68 19.80 -5.70 19.44
N ALA A 69 19.29 -6.92 19.57
CA ALA A 69 18.04 -7.30 18.93
C ALA A 69 16.89 -6.52 19.58
N MET A 70 16.26 -5.64 18.82
CA MET A 70 15.12 -4.83 19.26
C MET A 70 13.82 -5.44 18.73
N ARG A 71 12.76 -5.41 19.52
CA ARG A 71 11.42 -5.87 19.14
C ARG A 71 10.40 -4.76 19.41
N PRO A 72 9.38 -4.58 18.57
CA PRO A 72 8.27 -3.68 18.87
C PRO A 72 7.63 -4.05 20.21
N ARG A 73 7.23 -3.05 20.99
CA ARG A 73 6.49 -3.25 22.23
C ARG A 73 5.17 -3.97 21.92
N PRO A 74 4.84 -5.05 22.63
CA PRO A 74 3.56 -5.72 22.46
C PRO A 74 2.38 -4.76 22.69
N GLY A 75 1.35 -4.87 21.87
CA GLY A 75 0.11 -4.08 21.99
C GLY A 75 0.19 -2.67 21.42
N THR A 76 1.33 -2.18 20.94
CA THR A 76 1.45 -0.84 20.33
C THR A 76 1.31 -0.84 18.80
N ALA A 77 1.36 -2.01 18.16
CA ALA A 77 1.21 -2.12 16.72
C ALA A 77 -0.25 -1.92 16.28
N ILE A 78 -0.45 -1.19 15.18
CA ILE A 78 -1.77 -1.08 14.53
C ILE A 78 -2.13 -2.45 13.96
N ARG A 79 -3.36 -2.89 14.19
CA ARG A 79 -3.86 -4.22 13.79
C ARG A 79 -4.45 -4.19 12.39
N PHE A 80 -3.62 -3.81 11.43
CA PHE A 80 -3.97 -3.88 10.01
C PHE A 80 -4.22 -5.33 9.56
N THR A 81 -5.02 -5.48 8.53
CA THR A 81 -5.20 -6.75 7.83
C THR A 81 -3.90 -7.15 7.15
N GLU A 82 -3.45 -8.37 7.42
CA GLU A 82 -2.30 -8.93 6.72
C GLU A 82 -2.68 -9.18 5.26
N LEU A 83 -2.01 -8.47 4.36
CA LEU A 83 -2.21 -8.65 2.93
C LEU A 83 -1.32 -9.80 2.44
N PRO A 84 -1.85 -10.71 1.61
CA PRO A 84 -1.15 -11.92 1.19
C PRO A 84 0.13 -11.55 0.44
N ALA A 85 1.24 -12.20 0.80
CA ALA A 85 2.51 -12.03 0.12
C ALA A 85 2.53 -12.76 -1.23
N GLN A 86 1.82 -13.89 -1.32
CA GLN A 86 1.60 -14.64 -2.55
C GLN A 86 0.22 -14.31 -3.11
N THR A 87 0.17 -13.85 -4.35
CA THR A 87 -1.08 -13.39 -4.99
C THR A 87 -1.81 -14.51 -5.74
N PHE A 88 -1.29 -15.74 -5.69
CA PHE A 88 -1.78 -16.93 -6.39
C PHE A 88 -2.00 -18.09 -5.40
N PRO A 89 -2.85 -19.07 -5.74
CA PRO A 89 -3.09 -20.23 -4.90
C PRO A 89 -1.86 -21.13 -4.77
N GLU A 90 -1.76 -21.88 -3.67
CA GLU A 90 -0.70 -22.86 -3.48
C GLU A 90 -0.76 -23.95 -4.57
N GLY A 91 0.38 -24.24 -5.19
CA GLY A 91 0.46 -25.22 -6.29
C GLY A 91 0.02 -24.70 -7.65
N ALA A 92 -0.17 -23.38 -7.81
CA ALA A 92 -0.49 -22.76 -9.10
C ALA A 92 0.52 -23.12 -10.20
N SER A 93 0.01 -23.43 -11.38
CA SER A 93 0.80 -23.56 -12.60
C SER A 93 1.47 -22.24 -12.98
N PRO A 94 2.56 -22.23 -13.77
CA PRO A 94 3.18 -20.99 -14.25
C PRO A 94 2.20 -20.04 -14.93
N GLN A 95 1.23 -20.58 -15.67
CA GLN A 95 0.17 -19.82 -16.34
C GLN A 95 -0.76 -19.15 -15.32
N GLU A 96 -1.16 -19.86 -14.26
CA GLU A 96 -1.98 -19.31 -13.17
C GLU A 96 -1.21 -18.28 -12.34
N ILE A 97 0.08 -18.49 -12.10
CA ILE A 97 0.95 -17.52 -11.42
C ILE A 97 0.97 -16.21 -12.22
N THR A 98 1.21 -16.26 -13.52
CA THR A 98 1.20 -15.05 -14.38
C THR A 98 -0.17 -14.40 -14.36
N ARG A 99 -1.25 -15.18 -14.50
CA ARG A 99 -2.63 -14.65 -14.46
C ARG A 99 -2.91 -13.88 -13.16
N HIS A 100 -2.63 -14.50 -12.01
CA HIS A 100 -2.88 -13.92 -10.69
C HIS A 100 -1.87 -12.85 -10.27
N SER A 101 -0.74 -12.72 -10.98
CA SER A 101 0.20 -11.61 -10.81
C SER A 101 -0.17 -10.39 -11.65
N MET A 102 -0.82 -10.60 -12.81
CA MET A 102 -1.37 -9.52 -13.63
C MET A 102 -2.66 -8.96 -13.02
N ASP A 103 -3.55 -9.84 -12.54
CA ASP A 103 -4.80 -9.48 -11.87
C ASP A 103 -4.81 -9.94 -10.40
N LEU A 104 -4.81 -8.97 -9.48
CA LEU A 104 -4.79 -9.21 -8.03
C LEU A 104 -6.18 -9.54 -7.44
N SER A 105 -7.18 -9.77 -8.28
CA SER A 105 -8.55 -10.08 -7.85
C SER A 105 -8.63 -11.28 -6.91
N TYR A 106 -7.80 -12.30 -7.12
CA TYR A 106 -7.73 -13.46 -6.20
C TYR A 106 -7.21 -13.05 -4.81
N ALA A 107 -6.16 -12.24 -4.76
CA ALA A 107 -5.62 -11.74 -3.50
C ALA A 107 -6.64 -10.84 -2.79
N LEU A 108 -7.35 -9.98 -3.53
CA LEU A 108 -8.42 -9.16 -3.00
C LEU A 108 -9.57 -10.00 -2.45
N ASP A 109 -10.03 -11.02 -3.17
CA ASP A 109 -11.09 -11.92 -2.69
C ASP A 109 -10.68 -12.67 -1.43
N THR A 110 -9.43 -13.09 -1.33
CA THR A 110 -8.90 -13.77 -0.14
C THR A 110 -8.98 -12.83 1.08
N VAL A 111 -8.50 -11.59 0.92
CA VAL A 111 -8.59 -10.56 1.98
C VAL A 111 -10.05 -10.26 2.35
N LEU A 112 -10.92 -10.15 1.34
CA LEU A 112 -12.34 -9.89 1.56
C LEU A 112 -13.03 -11.06 2.26
N GLY A 113 -12.73 -12.29 1.88
CA GLY A 113 -13.29 -13.51 2.45
C GLY A 113 -12.87 -13.74 3.90
N GLU A 114 -11.61 -13.51 4.23
CA GLU A 114 -11.08 -13.78 5.58
C GLU A 114 -11.46 -12.71 6.61
N ARG A 115 -11.44 -11.43 6.22
CA ARG A 115 -11.55 -10.31 7.18
C ARG A 115 -12.80 -9.45 7.01
N TYR A 116 -13.45 -9.53 5.85
CA TYR A 116 -14.53 -8.63 5.45
C TYR A 116 -15.74 -9.38 4.88
N ALA A 117 -15.94 -10.64 5.27
CA ALA A 117 -17.01 -11.48 4.76
C ALA A 117 -18.37 -10.76 4.86
N GLY A 118 -19.04 -10.60 3.71
CA GLY A 118 -20.33 -9.91 3.60
C GLY A 118 -20.30 -8.38 3.73
N GLN A 119 -19.15 -7.77 3.99
CA GLN A 119 -19.00 -6.31 4.11
C GLN A 119 -17.72 -5.77 3.42
N PRO A 120 -17.64 -5.80 2.07
CA PRO A 120 -16.45 -5.34 1.35
C PRO A 120 -16.06 -3.89 1.63
N ARG A 121 -17.04 -3.03 1.97
CA ARG A 121 -16.80 -1.62 2.33
C ARG A 121 -15.94 -1.48 3.60
N GLY A 122 -15.84 -2.51 4.44
CA GLY A 122 -14.94 -2.52 5.59
C GLY A 122 -13.47 -2.39 5.18
N LEU A 123 -13.08 -2.89 4.00
CA LEU A 123 -11.72 -2.71 3.49
C LEU A 123 -11.42 -1.23 3.18
N LEU A 124 -12.42 -0.49 2.69
CA LEU A 124 -12.29 0.96 2.49
C LEU A 124 -12.27 1.75 3.80
N ALA A 125 -12.92 1.23 4.84
CA ALA A 125 -12.79 1.79 6.18
C ALA A 125 -11.34 1.63 6.67
N GLU A 126 -10.73 0.46 6.49
CA GLU A 126 -9.31 0.26 6.81
C GLU A 126 -8.39 1.15 5.96
N LEU A 127 -8.69 1.34 4.67
CA LEU A 127 -7.97 2.28 3.80
C LEU A 127 -8.05 3.72 4.33
N GLN A 128 -9.22 4.17 4.79
CA GLN A 128 -9.40 5.49 5.41
C GLN A 128 -8.63 5.60 6.73
N PHE A 129 -8.68 4.55 7.55
CA PHE A 129 -7.95 4.50 8.82
C PHE A 129 -6.45 4.63 8.61
N ALA A 130 -5.90 3.82 7.68
CA ALA A 130 -4.50 3.85 7.31
C ALA A 130 -4.08 5.24 6.83
N PHE A 131 -4.87 5.86 5.94
CA PHE A 131 -4.61 7.21 5.44
C PHE A 131 -4.60 8.26 6.55
N ILE A 132 -5.53 8.21 7.51
CA ILE A 132 -5.58 9.15 8.64
C ILE A 132 -4.37 8.96 9.56
N CYS A 133 -4.01 7.72 9.89
CA CYS A 133 -2.85 7.40 10.71
C CYS A 133 -1.55 7.86 10.04
N PHE A 134 -1.48 7.71 8.72
CA PHE A 134 -0.40 8.23 7.92
C PHE A 134 -0.37 9.77 7.94
N LEU A 135 -1.43 10.45 7.49
CA LEU A 135 -1.42 11.90 7.27
C LEU A 135 -1.34 12.71 8.58
N ILE A 136 -2.03 12.28 9.63
CA ILE A 136 -2.10 12.99 10.91
C ILE A 136 -1.12 12.41 11.93
N GLY A 137 -1.05 11.08 12.00
CA GLY A 137 -0.19 10.37 12.95
C GLY A 137 1.27 10.30 12.50
N ASN A 138 1.58 10.66 11.25
CA ASN A 138 2.91 10.50 10.64
C ASN A 138 3.46 9.07 10.78
N VAL A 139 2.57 8.08 10.78
CA VAL A 139 2.92 6.67 10.93
C VAL A 139 3.34 6.11 9.57
N TYR A 140 4.62 5.81 9.40
CA TYR A 140 5.15 5.27 8.15
C TYR A 140 4.54 3.90 7.78
N ASP A 141 4.35 3.00 8.76
CA ASP A 141 3.73 1.70 8.51
C ASP A 141 2.29 1.83 7.95
N ALA A 142 1.56 2.87 8.37
CA ALA A 142 0.23 3.15 7.87
C ALA A 142 0.25 3.65 6.42
N PHE A 143 1.31 4.37 6.02
CA PHE A 143 1.53 4.78 4.64
C PHE A 143 1.83 3.58 3.74
N GLU A 144 2.75 2.70 4.15
CA GLU A 144 3.05 1.46 3.41
C GLU A 144 1.82 0.56 3.31
N HIS A 145 1.02 0.46 4.36
CA HIS A 145 -0.22 -0.29 4.31
C HIS A 145 -1.25 0.33 3.36
N TRP A 146 -1.43 1.65 3.41
CA TRP A 146 -2.30 2.38 2.48
C TRP A 146 -1.87 2.15 1.02
N LYS A 147 -0.57 2.19 0.72
CA LYS A 147 -0.01 1.85 -0.60
C LYS A 147 -0.39 0.44 -1.04
N ARG A 148 -0.18 -0.56 -0.18
CA ARG A 148 -0.47 -1.97 -0.50
C ARG A 148 -1.96 -2.21 -0.74
N LEU A 149 -2.84 -1.58 0.06
CA LEU A 149 -4.28 -1.64 -0.14
C LEU A 149 -4.69 -1.03 -1.49
N LEU A 150 -4.15 0.13 -1.85
CA LEU A 150 -4.41 0.75 -3.14
C LEU A 150 -3.92 -0.12 -4.29
N ASN A 151 -2.72 -0.69 -4.19
CA ASN A 151 -2.18 -1.56 -5.23
C ASN A 151 -3.10 -2.76 -5.49
N ILE A 152 -3.56 -3.46 -4.44
CA ILE A 152 -4.48 -4.60 -4.58
C ILE A 152 -5.81 -4.15 -5.19
N LEU A 153 -6.42 -3.08 -4.65
CA LEU A 153 -7.71 -2.59 -5.15
C LEU A 153 -7.63 -2.17 -6.63
N CYS A 154 -6.60 -1.42 -7.01
CA CYS A 154 -6.46 -0.84 -8.35
C CYS A 154 -6.05 -1.87 -9.41
N ARG A 155 -5.38 -2.96 -9.04
CA ARG A 155 -4.94 -4.03 -9.96
C ARG A 155 -5.85 -5.26 -9.96
N SER A 156 -7.07 -5.15 -9.42
CA SER A 156 -8.04 -6.25 -9.35
C SER A 156 -9.16 -6.07 -10.39
N GLU A 157 -8.88 -6.36 -11.66
CA GLU A 157 -9.83 -6.11 -12.77
C GLU A 157 -11.10 -6.97 -12.66
N ASP A 158 -10.97 -8.29 -12.47
CA ASP A 158 -12.12 -9.18 -12.29
C ASP A 158 -12.98 -8.82 -11.06
N ALA A 159 -12.37 -8.24 -10.02
CA ALA A 159 -13.07 -7.75 -8.84
C ALA A 159 -13.86 -6.46 -9.12
N MET A 160 -13.42 -5.60 -10.06
CA MET A 160 -14.15 -4.38 -10.45
C MET A 160 -15.54 -4.69 -11.00
N ARG A 161 -15.66 -5.79 -11.75
CA ARG A 161 -16.94 -6.25 -12.32
C ARG A 161 -17.91 -6.74 -11.24
N ARG A 162 -17.37 -7.40 -10.22
CA ARG A 162 -18.16 -8.02 -9.12
C ARG A 162 -18.54 -7.04 -8.01
N TYR A 163 -17.66 -6.10 -7.68
CA TYR A 163 -17.83 -5.19 -6.54
C TYR A 163 -17.95 -3.71 -6.98
N GLN A 164 -18.82 -3.41 -7.94
CA GLN A 164 -18.93 -2.06 -8.54
C GLN A 164 -19.23 -0.95 -7.51
N ASP A 165 -20.04 -1.24 -6.48
CA ASP A 165 -20.31 -0.32 -5.38
C ASP A 165 -19.09 0.00 -4.52
N LEU A 166 -18.20 -1.00 -4.35
CA LEU A 166 -16.92 -0.84 -3.65
C LEU A 166 -16.05 0.15 -4.43
N TYR A 167 -15.91 -0.03 -5.74
CA TYR A 167 -15.09 0.84 -6.59
C TYR A 167 -15.69 2.25 -6.75
N THR A 168 -17.01 2.35 -6.81
CA THR A 168 -17.70 3.64 -6.77
C THR A 168 -17.39 4.37 -5.46
N SER A 169 -17.36 3.65 -4.34
CA SER A 169 -16.98 4.21 -3.04
C SER A 169 -15.48 4.54 -2.98
N LEU A 170 -14.62 3.70 -3.54
CA LEU A 170 -13.17 3.91 -3.60
C LEU A 170 -12.81 5.22 -4.31
N ILE A 171 -13.40 5.49 -5.48
CA ILE A 171 -13.19 6.75 -6.19
C ILE A 171 -13.56 7.95 -5.32
N SER A 172 -14.67 7.86 -4.58
CA SER A 172 -15.06 8.90 -3.64
C SER A 172 -14.08 9.05 -2.48
N VAL A 173 -13.57 7.96 -1.92
CA VAL A 173 -12.56 7.99 -0.85
C VAL A 173 -11.28 8.65 -1.36
N LEU A 174 -10.74 8.17 -2.47
CA LEU A 174 -9.51 8.68 -3.08
C LEU A 174 -9.61 10.16 -3.48
N TYR A 175 -10.75 10.58 -4.03
CA TYR A 175 -10.99 11.99 -4.35
C TYR A 175 -10.79 12.89 -3.13
N HIS A 176 -11.31 12.51 -1.96
CA HIS A 176 -11.14 13.31 -0.75
C HIS A 176 -9.73 13.19 -0.17
N GLN A 177 -9.16 11.98 -0.13
CA GLN A 177 -7.81 11.75 0.39
C GLN A 177 -6.76 12.56 -0.38
N LEU A 178 -6.71 12.44 -1.71
CA LEU A 178 -5.73 13.14 -2.54
C LEU A 178 -5.88 14.67 -2.48
N ASN A 179 -7.08 15.17 -2.18
CA ASN A 179 -7.30 16.61 -2.02
C ASN A 179 -6.73 17.18 -0.71
N GLU A 180 -6.47 16.33 0.30
CA GLU A 180 -5.93 16.74 1.60
C GLU A 180 -4.41 16.51 1.70
N ILE A 181 -3.81 15.76 0.78
CA ILE A 181 -2.35 15.62 0.71
C ILE A 181 -1.74 16.97 0.26
N PRO A 182 -0.79 17.55 1.01
CA PRO A 182 -0.08 18.77 0.59
C PRO A 182 0.71 18.57 -0.71
N ALA A 183 0.81 19.61 -1.54
CA ALA A 183 1.52 19.54 -2.82
C ALA A 183 2.99 19.12 -2.65
N ASP A 184 3.66 19.67 -1.63
CA ASP A 184 5.07 19.40 -1.32
C ASP A 184 5.29 17.95 -0.87
N PHE A 185 4.26 17.36 -0.25
CA PHE A 185 4.28 15.97 0.19
C PHE A 185 4.29 15.00 -0.99
N PHE A 186 3.67 15.38 -2.11
CA PHE A 186 3.84 14.62 -3.35
C PHE A 186 5.30 14.72 -3.78
N VAL A 187 5.92 15.88 -3.84
CA VAL A 187 7.33 15.99 -4.27
C VAL A 187 8.26 15.03 -3.51
N ASP A 188 8.16 14.90 -2.19
CA ASP A 188 9.06 14.02 -1.43
C ASP A 188 8.72 12.52 -1.46
N ILE A 189 7.44 12.16 -1.61
CA ILE A 189 6.99 10.74 -1.66
C ILE A 189 6.80 10.20 -3.08
N VAL A 190 6.81 11.09 -4.05
CA VAL A 190 6.57 10.84 -5.47
C VAL A 190 7.82 11.07 -6.32
N SER A 191 8.81 11.85 -5.85
CA SER A 191 9.97 12.23 -6.69
C SER A 191 10.87 11.09 -7.14
N GLN A 192 10.80 9.92 -6.50
CA GLN A 192 11.61 8.77 -6.92
C GLN A 192 10.80 7.64 -7.57
N ASP A 193 9.49 7.57 -7.32
CA ASP A 193 8.58 6.59 -7.95
C ASP A 193 7.14 7.04 -7.66
N ASN A 194 6.44 7.59 -8.64
CA ASN A 194 5.05 8.00 -8.45
C ASN A 194 4.11 6.79 -8.41
N PHE A 195 4.15 6.05 -7.30
CA PHE A 195 3.31 4.88 -7.11
C PHE A 195 1.83 5.25 -7.30
N LEU A 196 1.40 6.47 -6.93
CA LEU A 196 0.02 6.90 -7.10
C LEU A 196 -0.34 7.03 -8.57
N THR A 197 0.49 7.71 -9.37
CA THR A 197 0.21 7.86 -10.80
C THR A 197 0.22 6.53 -11.51
N SER A 198 1.21 5.66 -11.28
CA SER A 198 1.25 4.32 -11.89
C SER A 198 0.09 3.44 -11.43
N THR A 199 -0.23 3.41 -10.14
CA THR A 199 -1.35 2.63 -9.61
C THR A 199 -2.70 3.11 -10.15
N LEU A 200 -2.89 4.44 -10.22
CA LEU A 200 -4.13 5.03 -10.75
C LEU A 200 -4.21 4.93 -12.28
N GLN A 201 -3.10 4.96 -12.99
CA GLN A 201 -3.05 4.69 -14.42
C GLN A 201 -3.57 3.29 -14.70
N VAL A 202 -3.03 2.28 -14.02
CA VAL A 202 -3.52 0.89 -14.11
C VAL A 202 -5.00 0.82 -13.77
N PHE A 203 -5.43 1.48 -12.68
CA PHE A 203 -6.83 1.54 -12.29
C PHE A 203 -7.76 2.10 -13.39
N PHE A 204 -7.39 3.22 -14.00
CA PHE A 204 -8.19 3.83 -15.06
C PHE A 204 -8.21 2.96 -16.31
N SER A 205 -7.08 2.37 -16.70
CA SER A 205 -7.01 1.42 -17.83
C SER A 205 -7.87 0.19 -17.58
N SER A 206 -7.78 -0.42 -16.39
CA SER A 206 -8.61 -1.57 -16.00
C SER A 206 -10.11 -1.24 -15.99
N ILE A 207 -10.53 -0.08 -15.45
CA ILE A 207 -11.95 0.33 -15.50
C ILE A 207 -12.43 0.57 -16.95
N CYS A 208 -11.58 1.14 -17.81
CA CYS A 208 -11.92 1.34 -19.21
C CYS A 208 -12.07 0.02 -19.97
N ASN A 209 -11.27 -0.99 -19.65
CA ASN A 209 -11.29 -2.29 -20.33
C ASN A 209 -12.30 -3.27 -19.72
N ALA A 210 -12.64 -3.12 -18.44
CA ALA A 210 -13.58 -4.00 -17.76
C ALA A 210 -15.04 -3.75 -18.17
N ASP A 211 -15.84 -4.82 -18.12
CA ASP A 211 -17.30 -4.77 -18.27
C ASP A 211 -17.94 -4.24 -16.96
N VAL A 212 -17.82 -2.94 -16.75
CA VAL A 212 -18.39 -2.21 -15.60
C VAL A 212 -19.55 -1.32 -16.04
N ASP A 213 -20.42 -0.97 -15.10
CA ASP A 213 -21.53 -0.07 -15.38
C ASP A 213 -21.07 1.31 -15.91
N ARG A 214 -21.97 1.97 -16.64
CA ARG A 214 -21.71 3.29 -17.23
C ARG A 214 -21.47 4.36 -16.16
N THR A 215 -22.01 4.17 -14.96
CA THR A 215 -21.94 5.11 -13.85
C THR A 215 -20.55 5.16 -13.23
N LEU A 216 -19.95 4.01 -12.94
CA LEU A 216 -18.60 3.83 -12.44
C LEU A 216 -17.58 4.33 -13.46
N ARG A 217 -17.73 3.94 -14.73
CA ARG A 217 -16.86 4.41 -15.82
C ARG A 217 -16.85 5.94 -15.92
N LYS A 218 -18.03 6.56 -16.00
CA LYS A 218 -18.13 8.03 -16.04
C LYS A 218 -17.58 8.71 -14.79
N LYS A 219 -17.70 8.06 -13.63
CA LYS A 219 -17.13 8.57 -12.37
C LYS A 219 -15.60 8.49 -12.38
N ALA A 220 -15.03 7.40 -12.89
CA ALA A 220 -13.60 7.22 -13.05
C ALA A 220 -13.01 8.22 -14.05
N GLU A 221 -13.65 8.45 -15.20
CA GLU A 221 -13.25 9.47 -16.19
C GLU A 221 -13.22 10.87 -15.59
N LYS A 222 -14.27 11.25 -14.85
CA LYS A 222 -14.31 12.55 -14.15
C LYS A 222 -13.20 12.65 -13.10
N PHE A 223 -12.91 11.56 -12.41
CA PHE A 223 -11.85 11.51 -11.41
C PHE A 223 -10.47 11.65 -12.06
N LYS A 224 -10.20 10.93 -13.16
CA LYS A 224 -9.00 11.06 -14.00
C LYS A 224 -8.80 12.51 -14.44
N ALA A 225 -9.83 13.12 -15.03
CA ALA A 225 -9.78 14.50 -15.50
C ALA A 225 -9.52 15.51 -14.36
N HIS A 226 -10.09 15.29 -13.16
CA HIS A 226 -9.82 16.11 -11.98
C HIS A 226 -8.36 16.03 -11.56
N LEU A 227 -7.79 14.82 -11.49
CA LEU A 227 -6.39 14.61 -11.11
C LEU A 227 -5.42 15.21 -12.13
N THR A 228 -5.64 14.98 -13.43
CA THR A 228 -4.83 15.59 -14.50
C THR A 228 -4.90 17.13 -14.44
N LYS A 229 -6.08 17.70 -14.20
CA LYS A 229 -6.23 19.16 -14.11
C LYS A 229 -5.51 19.74 -12.89
N LYS A 230 -5.67 19.11 -11.72
CA LYS A 230 -5.19 19.61 -10.42
C LYS A 230 -3.70 19.36 -10.22
N PHE A 231 -3.23 18.16 -10.51
CA PHE A 231 -1.86 17.70 -10.22
C PHE A 231 -0.96 17.63 -11.45
N LYS A 232 -1.50 17.89 -12.66
CA LYS A 232 -0.76 17.78 -13.92
C LYS A 232 -0.21 16.38 -14.20
N TRP A 233 -0.83 15.36 -13.61
CA TRP A 233 -0.49 13.97 -13.88
C TRP A 233 -1.00 13.52 -15.24
N ASP A 234 -0.11 12.91 -16.00
CA ASP A 234 -0.45 12.19 -17.22
C ASP A 234 -0.72 10.72 -16.88
N PHE A 235 -1.82 10.20 -17.41
CA PHE A 235 -2.26 8.82 -17.25
C PHE A 235 -2.49 8.14 -18.61
N GLU A 236 -2.19 8.82 -19.72
CA GLU A 236 -2.22 8.27 -21.07
C GLU A 236 -0.81 7.97 -21.59
N ALA A 237 0.23 8.52 -20.96
CA ALA A 237 1.61 8.23 -21.29
C ALA A 237 1.96 6.76 -20.98
N GLU A 238 2.36 6.01 -21.99
CA GLU A 238 2.96 4.69 -21.80
C GLU A 238 4.30 4.85 -21.06
N PRO A 239 4.58 4.05 -20.02
CA PRO A 239 5.87 4.06 -19.36
C PRO A 239 6.99 3.75 -20.36
N GLU A 240 8.10 4.50 -20.33
CA GLU A 240 9.23 4.28 -21.25
C GLU A 240 9.78 2.84 -21.16
N ASP A 241 9.70 2.20 -19.99
CA ASP A 241 10.08 0.81 -19.75
C ASP A 241 9.21 -0.23 -20.49
N CYS A 242 8.03 0.18 -20.98
CA CYS A 242 7.14 -0.64 -21.80
C CYS A 242 7.30 -0.36 -23.30
N ALA A 243 8.17 0.59 -23.68
CA ALA A 243 8.44 0.86 -25.09
C ALA A 243 9.25 -0.28 -25.72
N PRO A 244 8.94 -0.69 -26.97
CA PRO A 244 9.75 -1.68 -27.65
C PRO A 244 11.18 -1.16 -27.82
N VAL A 245 12.17 -2.03 -27.57
CA VAL A 245 13.56 -1.71 -27.86
C VAL A 245 13.71 -1.60 -29.38
N VAL A 246 13.87 -0.37 -29.87
CA VAL A 246 14.10 -0.10 -31.29
C VAL A 246 15.52 -0.50 -31.64
N VAL A 247 15.67 -1.57 -32.40
CA VAL A 247 16.97 -1.98 -32.95
C VAL A 247 17.09 -1.38 -34.35
N GLU A 248 18.06 -0.48 -34.52
CA GLU A 248 18.40 0.03 -35.86
C GLU A 248 18.98 -1.13 -36.68
N LEU A 249 18.29 -1.48 -37.77
CA LEU A 249 18.81 -2.47 -38.71
C LEU A 249 19.88 -1.83 -39.60
N PRO A 250 21.00 -2.50 -39.87
CA PRO A 250 22.01 -1.99 -40.80
C PRO A 250 21.41 -1.79 -42.20
N GLU A 251 21.89 -0.76 -42.90
CA GLU A 251 21.42 -0.41 -44.24
C GLU A 251 21.48 -1.63 -45.18
N GLY A 252 20.32 -2.08 -45.68
CA GLY A 252 20.20 -3.18 -46.64
C GLY A 252 19.48 -4.44 -46.15
N VAL A 253 19.00 -4.49 -44.89
CA VAL A 253 18.12 -5.58 -44.44
C VAL A 253 16.70 -5.37 -44.98
N GLN A 254 16.35 -6.11 -46.05
CA GLN A 254 14.95 -6.25 -46.45
C GLN A 254 14.27 -7.21 -45.47
N VAL A 255 13.18 -6.76 -44.85
CA VAL A 255 12.29 -7.59 -44.06
C VAL A 255 11.26 -8.14 -45.05
N ASP A 256 11.27 -9.45 -45.29
CA ASP A 256 10.27 -10.16 -46.12
C ASP A 256 8.85 -10.01 -45.56
#